data_AF-A0A957LBL1-F1
#
_entry.id   AF-A0A957LBL1-F1
#
_cell.length_a   1.000
_cell.length_b   1.000
_cell.length_c   1.000
_cell.angle_alpha   90.00
_cell.angle_beta   90.00
_cell.angle_gamma   90.00
#
_symmetry.space_group_name_H-M   'P 1'
#
loop_
_entity.id
_entity.type
_entity.pdbx_description
1 polymer ?
#
loop_
_entity_poly.entity_id
_entity_poly.type
_entity_poly.pdbx_seq_one_letter_code
_entity_poly.pdbx_strand_id
1 'polypeptide(L)'
;YVIGKYMNDVWISESGYSEAIALGGGLNLIQIEATGSTFRFFVNDVYIADLVDETLGAGDIEIVSEKSGDTNSFVVAFDNLTVARHPSAE
;
A
#
# COMPACT_ATOMS: atom_id res chain seq x y z
N TYR A 1 -0.96 -1.33 -10.17
CA TYR A 1 -0.41 -0.95 -8.85
C TYR A 1 1.10 -1.13 -8.89
N VAL A 2 1.83 -0.48 -7.99
CA VAL A 2 3.26 -0.71 -7.77
C VAL A 2 3.44 -0.96 -6.28
N ILE A 3 4.17 -2.01 -5.94
CA ILE A 3 4.63 -2.27 -4.58
C ILE A 3 6.14 -2.21 -4.64
N GLY A 4 6.75 -1.46 -3.74
CA GLY A 4 8.19 -1.27 -3.77
C GLY A 4 8.76 -0.90 -2.43
N LYS A 5 10.06 -1.15 -2.33
CA LYS A 5 10.89 -0.81 -1.20
C LYS A 5 11.95 0.17 -1.65
N TYR A 6 12.09 1.27 -0.93
CA TYR A 6 13.16 2.24 -1.15
C TYR A 6 14.31 1.94 -0.18
N MET A 7 15.50 1.69 -0.72
CA MET A 7 16.72 1.46 0.06
C MET A 7 17.93 2.00 -0.67
N ASN A 8 18.86 2.60 0.08
CA ASN A 8 20.15 3.05 -0.45
C ASN A 8 19.98 3.92 -1.70
N ASP A 9 19.04 4.86 -1.64
CA ASP A 9 18.65 5.76 -2.72
C ASP A 9 18.07 5.10 -3.98
N VAL A 10 17.69 3.81 -3.90
CA VAL A 10 17.17 3.03 -5.03
C VAL A 10 15.80 2.43 -4.70
N TRP A 11 14.88 2.50 -5.67
CA TRP A 11 13.61 1.79 -5.63
C TRP A 11 13.77 0.37 -6.17
N ILE A 12 13.36 -0.61 -5.36
CA ILE A 12 13.17 -2.01 -5.79
C ILE A 12 11.66 -2.25 -5.77
N SER A 13 11.06 -2.42 -6.94
CA SER A 13 9.60 -2.48 -7.07
C SER A 13 9.12 -3.54 -8.04
N GLU A 14 7.92 -4.03 -7.77
CA GLU A 14 7.13 -4.85 -8.69
C GLU A 14 5.85 -4.08 -9.08
N SER A 15 5.54 -4.12 -10.37
CA SER A 15 4.32 -3.53 -10.91
C SER A 15 3.37 -4.64 -11.35
N GLY A 16 2.09 -4.50 -11.02
CA GLY A 16 1.06 -5.44 -11.48
C GLY A 16 -0.25 -4.75 -11.84
N TYR A 17 -1.18 -5.55 -12.33
CA TYR A 17 -2.55 -5.16 -12.65
C TYR A 17 -3.53 -5.94 -11.77
N SER A 18 -4.65 -5.30 -11.40
CA SER A 18 -5.76 -5.97 -10.71
C SER A 18 -7.07 -5.33 -11.11
N GLU A 19 -8.04 -6.17 -11.49
CA GLU A 19 -9.42 -5.75 -11.77
C GLU A 19 -10.15 -5.30 -10.51
N ALA A 20 -9.63 -5.61 -9.32
CA ALA A 20 -10.21 -5.18 -8.06
C ALA A 20 -10.08 -3.67 -7.85
N ILE A 21 -9.15 -2.99 -8.53
CA ILE A 21 -8.93 -1.55 -8.34
C ILE A 21 -10.02 -0.76 -9.07
N ALA A 22 -10.84 -0.04 -8.31
CA ALA A 22 -11.87 0.83 -8.86
C ALA A 22 -11.23 2.08 -9.48
N LEU A 23 -11.29 2.16 -10.81
CA LEU A 23 -10.77 3.30 -11.58
C LEU A 23 -11.82 4.43 -11.69
N GLY A 24 -11.40 5.61 -12.16
CA GLY A 24 -12.31 6.70 -12.47
C GLY A 24 -12.91 7.43 -11.26
N GLY A 25 -12.22 7.42 -10.11
CA GLY A 25 -12.68 8.07 -8.89
C GLY A 25 -13.51 7.17 -7.96
N GLY A 26 -13.54 5.86 -8.22
CA GLY A 26 -14.10 4.89 -7.28
C GLY A 26 -13.33 4.86 -5.95
N LEU A 27 -14.06 4.58 -4.86
CA LEU A 27 -13.45 4.33 -3.56
C LEU A 27 -12.72 3.00 -3.58
N ASN A 28 -11.53 2.97 -2.99
CA ASN A 28 -10.73 1.76 -2.83
C ASN A 28 -10.40 1.57 -1.35
N LEU A 29 -10.67 0.37 -0.83
CA LEU A 29 -10.17 -0.09 0.46
C LEU A 29 -8.76 -0.66 0.26
N ILE A 30 -7.78 -0.09 0.94
CA ILE A 30 -6.40 -0.59 0.94
C ILE A 30 -6.16 -1.26 2.28
N GLN A 31 -5.73 -2.52 2.25
CA GLN A 31 -5.35 -3.27 3.45
C GLN A 31 -3.94 -3.84 3.29
N ILE A 32 -3.17 -3.75 4.36
CA ILE A 32 -1.82 -4.30 4.45
C ILE A 32 -1.75 -5.12 5.72
N GLU A 33 -1.41 -6.40 5.59
CA GLU A 33 -1.14 -7.28 6.73
C GLU A 33 0.38 -7.44 6.85
N ALA A 34 0.94 -7.00 7.98
CA ALA A 34 2.35 -7.17 8.28
C ALA A 34 2.51 -8.22 9.40
N THR A 35 3.10 -9.36 9.06
CA THR A 35 3.36 -10.47 9.99
C THR A 35 4.81 -10.93 9.87
N GLY A 36 5.61 -10.63 10.89
CA GLY A 36 7.05 -10.87 10.84
C GLY A 36 7.71 -10.04 9.73
N SER A 37 8.44 -10.69 8.83
CA SER A 37 9.05 -10.06 7.65
C SER A 37 8.13 -10.04 6.42
N THR A 38 6.91 -10.56 6.51
CA THR A 38 5.99 -10.66 5.37
C THR A 38 4.95 -9.56 5.41
N PHE A 39 4.83 -8.84 4.30
CA PHE A 39 3.78 -7.88 4.02
C PHE A 39 2.86 -8.46 2.95
N ARG A 40 1.56 -8.50 3.22
CA ARG A 40 0.55 -8.89 2.26
C ARG A 40 -0.36 -7.72 1.95
N PHE A 41 -0.58 -7.48 0.66
CA PHE A 41 -1.31 -6.32 0.16
C PHE A 41 -2.64 -6.75 -0.45
N PHE A 42 -3.68 -6.01 -0.11
CA PHE A 42 -5.04 -6.20 -0.62
C PHE A 42 -5.62 -4.87 -1.11
N VAL A 43 -6.44 -4.96 -2.14
CA VAL A 43 -7.30 -3.85 -2.56
C VAL A 43 -8.71 -4.38 -2.73
N ASN A 44 -9.68 -3.71 -2.12
CA ASN A 44 -11.10 -4.10 -2.14
C ASN A 44 -11.29 -5.58 -1.76
N ASP A 45 -10.65 -5.99 -0.66
CA ASP A 45 -10.63 -7.36 -0.11
C ASP A 45 -10.02 -8.44 -1.02
N VAL A 46 -9.44 -8.05 -2.16
CA VAL A 46 -8.76 -8.96 -3.09
C VAL A 46 -7.26 -8.93 -2.85
N TYR A 47 -6.67 -10.10 -2.66
CA TYR A 47 -5.22 -10.28 -2.57
C TYR A 47 -4.54 -9.79 -3.85
N ILE A 48 -3.48 -9.00 -3.69
CA ILE A 48 -2.75 -8.39 -4.80
C ILE A 48 -1.35 -8.98 -4.93
N ALA A 49 -0.57 -8.97 -3.84
CA ALA A 49 0.80 -9.47 -3.81
C ALA A 49 1.32 -9.61 -2.37
N ASP A 50 2.46 -10.29 -2.24
CA ASP A 50 3.26 -10.39 -1.02
C ASP A 50 4.63 -9.71 -1.25
N LEU A 51 5.19 -9.11 -0.21
CA LEU A 51 6.57 -8.60 -0.14
C LEU A 51 7.24 -9.15 1.11
N VAL A 52 8.45 -9.70 0.97
CA VAL A 52 9.26 -10.13 2.13
C VAL A 52 10.39 -9.13 2.36
N ASP A 53 10.50 -8.64 3.59
CA ASP A 53 11.52 -7.71 4.04
C ASP A 53 11.96 -8.02 5.47
N GLU A 54 13.19 -8.51 5.63
CA GLU A 54 13.78 -8.84 6.94
C GLU A 54 14.43 -7.63 7.63
N THR A 55 14.53 -6.49 6.96
CA THR A 55 15.24 -5.30 7.47
C THR A 55 14.31 -4.29 8.12
N LEU A 56 13.00 -4.33 7.80
CA LEU A 56 12.00 -3.41 8.35
C LEU A 56 11.28 -4.06 9.55
N GLY A 57 11.83 -3.87 10.75
CA GLY A 57 11.26 -4.43 11.98
C GLY A 57 10.12 -3.60 12.59
N ALA A 58 10.12 -2.29 12.37
CA ALA A 58 9.10 -1.34 12.82
C ALA A 58 9.30 0.01 12.11
N GLY A 59 8.27 0.86 12.09
CA GLY A 59 8.34 2.20 11.55
C GLY A 59 7.01 2.95 11.65
N ASP A 60 7.01 4.17 11.14
CA ASP A 60 5.82 5.00 11.02
C ASP A 60 5.02 4.63 9.76
N ILE A 61 3.72 4.93 9.76
CA ILE A 61 2.84 4.79 8.60
C ILE A 61 2.58 6.18 8.03
N GLU A 62 2.85 6.35 6.73
CA GLU A 62 2.56 7.57 6.00
C GLU A 62 1.57 7.30 4.87
N ILE A 63 0.64 8.24 4.67
CA ILE A 63 -0.26 8.26 3.53
C ILE A 63 0.02 9.55 2.77
N VAL A 64 0.53 9.41 1.55
CA VAL A 64 0.92 10.52 0.71
C VAL A 64 0.22 10.44 -0.64
N SER A 65 -0.16 11.59 -1.17
CA SER A 65 -0.62 11.73 -2.54
C SER A 65 0.29 12.70 -3.27
N GLU A 66 0.89 12.25 -4.36
CA GLU A 66 1.70 13.07 -5.24
C GLU A 66 1.03 13.20 -6.60
N LYS A 67 1.20 14.36 -7.23
CA LYS A 67 0.81 14.60 -8.61
C LYS A 67 1.99 15.19 -9.36
N SER A 68 2.35 14.59 -10.48
CA SER A 68 3.30 15.14 -11.42
C SER A 68 2.58 16.00 -12.49
N GLY A 69 3.06 17.23 -12.70
CA GLY A 69 2.63 18.13 -13.80
C GLY A 69 1.56 19.19 -13.48
N ASP A 70 1.31 20.07 -14.47
CA ASP A 70 0.45 21.26 -14.37
C ASP A 70 -0.99 20.97 -14.82
N THR A 71 -1.88 20.60 -13.89
CA THR A 71 -3.33 20.76 -14.10
C THR A 71 -3.98 21.34 -12.85
N ASN A 72 -5.00 22.18 -13.04
CA ASN A 72 -5.54 23.07 -12.01
C ASN A 72 -6.33 22.39 -10.88
N SER A 73 -6.56 21.06 -10.91
CA SER A 73 -7.22 20.35 -9.81
C SER A 73 -6.65 18.95 -9.59
N PHE A 74 -6.36 18.64 -8.33
CA PHE A 74 -6.03 17.31 -7.82
C PHE A 74 -6.71 17.18 -6.48
N VAL A 75 -7.61 16.21 -6.36
CA VAL A 75 -8.33 15.96 -5.12
C VAL A 75 -8.16 14.48 -4.82
N VAL A 76 -7.60 14.20 -3.65
CA VAL A 76 -7.51 12.87 -3.07
C VAL A 76 -8.09 12.96 -1.67
N ALA A 77 -8.91 11.98 -1.31
CA ALA A 77 -9.48 11.88 0.02
C ALA A 77 -9.07 10.52 0.60
N PHE A 78 -8.72 10.55 1.88
CA PHE A 78 -8.48 9.36 2.69
C PHE A 78 -9.43 9.40 3.87
N ASP A 79 -9.97 8.25 4.24
CA ASP A 79 -10.88 8.13 5.36
C ASP A 79 -10.71 6.74 6.01
N ASN A 80 -11.14 6.62 7.27
CA ASN A 80 -11.17 5.37 8.04
C ASN A 80 -9.82 4.65 8.16
N LEU A 81 -8.72 5.39 8.34
CA LEU A 81 -7.44 4.77 8.68
C LEU A 81 -7.52 4.09 10.05
N THR A 82 -7.39 2.76 10.04
CA THR A 82 -7.29 1.95 11.26
C THR A 82 -5.94 1.26 11.30
N VAL A 83 -5.27 1.31 12.44
CA VAL A 83 -4.04 0.55 12.71
C VAL A 83 -4.30 -0.32 13.93
N ALA A 84 -4.20 -1.63 13.76
CA ALA A 84 -4.41 -2.61 14.81
C ALA A 84 -3.27 -3.62 14.79
N ARG A 85 -3.00 -4.24 15.95
CA ARG A 85 -2.09 -5.39 15.98
C ARG A 85 -2.74 -6.54 15.23
N HIS A 86 -1.97 -7.19 14.37
CA HIS A 86 -2.41 -8.44 13.77
C HIS A 86 -2.70 -9.45 14.91
N PRO A 87 -3.84 -10.17 14.87
CA PRO A 87 -4.09 -11.21 15.85
C PRO A 87 -2.93 -12.21 15.80
N SER A 88 -2.30 -12.46 16.94
CA SER A 88 -1.31 -13.54 17.04
C SER A 88 -1.98 -14.85 16.67
N ALA A 89 -1.33 -15.65 15.83
CA ALA A 89 -1.66 -17.07 15.79
C ALA A 89 -1.36 -17.64 17.18
N GLU A 90 -2.37 -18.23 17.83
CA GLU A 90 -2.20 -19.00 19.07
C GLU A 90 -1.26 -20.20 18.86
#